data_AF-A0A095AZJ4-F1
#
_entry.id   AF-A0A095AZJ4-F1
#
_cell.length_a   1.000
_cell.length_b   1.000
_cell.length_c   1.000
_cell.angle_alpha   90.00
_cell.angle_beta   90.00
_cell.angle_gamma   90.00
#
_symmetry.space_group_name_H-M   'P 1'
#
loop_
_entity.id
_entity.type
_entity.pdbx_description
1 polymer ?
#
loop_
_entity_poly.entity_id
_entity_poly.type
_entity_poly.pdbx_seq_one_letter_code
_entity_poly.pdbx_strand_id
1 'polypeptide(L)'
;MAAIREVEIRNFRGISHLKWRPRPGLNCLIGPGDAGKSTILDAIELALGSRQSFTFSDADFHRCNISEPIIIDITLGGLDDELINLEAYGHFLRGWDSLTGNIENEPAMHLETVLTLRLTVRDDLEPQWLLHSEGAGAEGRERNLQWKHRQKVAPVRLGTVAAHHMALGPRSILGKLSADATQASAALAGASRQARQAFADRGCEGVEPILEASKRIADNMGIRVEEVRALLDVRGVTLSGGAIALHDEDHVPMKSLGSGSMRLLVAGLQKEVGQSSIFIIDELEFGLEPYRIVRLLDSLGAKNDDGSQQVFMTTHSPIVLRELSAPQLFTVRTERTTSPPALSFDDLIGMPATKVTANVIRPLGGSEEAQKTLRACAEAFLAPSIIVCEGKTEIGLVRGLDLWLQDSGNRSLLSRGCHWADGAGSTMMERAQIFAAMGYRTALFMDSDVQYAHDVYAGLAAAGVEVVRWQDGFSTETAIFAGVPAARIPDLLRIAMDWRGEDSVNARIQRLSNNRYSLQTCLTSFTEDMRTILGQGAGEGKWFKDIEPAERVAREVFAFAWSDSGAAFTAPVARLMQWAGAWAVPVAPVQTALIAG
;
A
#
# COMPACT_ATOMS: atom_id res chain seq x y z
N MET A 1 -3.45 -26.26 5.99
CA MET A 1 -2.48 -25.84 4.95
C MET A 1 -1.51 -24.86 5.59
N ALA A 2 -0.26 -24.87 5.14
CA ALA A 2 0.77 -24.05 5.75
C ALA A 2 0.43 -22.55 5.65
N ALA A 3 0.70 -21.80 6.70
CA ALA A 3 0.49 -20.37 6.75
C ALA A 3 1.66 -19.70 7.48
N ILE A 4 2.03 -18.50 7.06
CA ILE A 4 3.02 -17.68 7.73
C ILE A 4 2.39 -17.11 9.00
N ARG A 5 3.02 -17.37 10.15
CA ARG A 5 2.64 -16.84 11.47
C ARG A 5 3.47 -15.63 11.85
N GLU A 6 4.73 -15.59 11.43
CA GLU A 6 5.64 -14.48 11.70
C GLU A 6 6.64 -14.29 10.55
N VAL A 7 6.93 -13.02 10.25
CA VAL A 7 7.94 -12.54 9.32
C VAL A 7 8.89 -11.64 10.10
N GLU A 8 10.17 -11.97 10.10
CA GLU A 8 11.21 -11.12 10.68
C GLU A 8 12.29 -10.84 9.63
N ILE A 9 12.63 -9.56 9.45
CA ILE A 9 13.59 -9.09 8.45
C ILE A 9 14.63 -8.22 9.15
N ARG A 10 15.91 -8.46 8.87
CA ARG A 10 17.04 -7.68 9.37
C ARG A 10 17.99 -7.33 8.22
N ASN A 11 18.47 -6.10 8.24
CA ASN A 11 19.49 -5.56 7.34
C ASN A 11 19.19 -5.72 5.84
N PHE A 12 17.92 -5.67 5.42
CA PHE A 12 17.53 -5.90 4.02
C PHE A 12 16.96 -4.64 3.35
N ARG A 13 17.69 -4.09 2.38
CA ARG A 13 17.34 -2.91 1.58
C ARG A 13 16.90 -1.73 2.45
N GLY A 14 15.64 -1.29 2.33
CA GLY A 14 15.09 -0.20 3.13
C GLY A 14 14.80 -0.55 4.60
N ILE A 15 14.96 -1.80 5.02
CA ILE A 15 14.51 -2.32 6.32
C ILE A 15 15.74 -2.66 7.17
N SER A 16 15.95 -1.91 8.27
CA SER A 16 16.97 -2.29 9.25
C SER A 16 16.49 -3.46 10.11
N HIS A 17 15.25 -3.36 10.61
CA HIS A 17 14.55 -4.40 11.36
C HIS A 17 13.04 -4.26 11.15
N LEU A 18 12.38 -5.40 10.97
CA LEU A 18 10.92 -5.55 10.98
C LEU A 18 10.58 -6.89 11.62
N LYS A 19 9.57 -6.88 12.49
CA LYS A 19 8.92 -8.10 12.98
C LYS A 19 7.41 -7.95 12.81
N TRP A 20 6.79 -8.86 12.09
CA TRP A 20 5.38 -8.77 11.71
C TRP A 20 4.68 -10.11 11.83
N ARG A 21 3.45 -10.09 12.36
CA ARG A 21 2.59 -11.26 12.51
C ARG A 21 1.38 -11.10 11.60
N PRO A 22 1.41 -11.66 10.37
CA PRO A 22 0.28 -11.59 9.46
C PRO A 22 -0.90 -12.43 9.97
N ARG A 23 -2.10 -12.07 9.52
CA ARG A 23 -3.32 -12.84 9.79
C ARG A 23 -3.48 -13.98 8.77
N PRO A 24 -4.27 -15.00 9.10
CA PRO A 24 -4.88 -15.86 8.08
C PRO A 24 -5.67 -15.03 7.06
N GLY A 25 -5.85 -15.53 5.84
CA GLY A 25 -6.56 -14.80 4.80
C GLY A 25 -5.73 -13.64 4.23
N LEU A 26 -6.38 -12.49 4.02
CA LEU A 26 -5.81 -11.39 3.24
C LEU A 26 -5.10 -10.36 4.14
N ASN A 27 -3.86 -10.04 3.77
CA ASN A 27 -2.98 -9.07 4.41
C ASN A 27 -2.59 -7.98 3.40
N CYS A 28 -3.29 -6.84 3.45
CA CYS A 28 -3.04 -5.69 2.59
C CYS A 28 -2.14 -4.68 3.29
N LEU A 29 -0.96 -4.46 2.72
CA LEU A 29 0.03 -3.49 3.18
C LEU A 29 -0.14 -2.17 2.43
N ILE A 30 -0.38 -1.10 3.18
CA ILE A 30 -0.41 0.28 2.69
C ILE A 30 0.64 1.14 3.40
N GLY A 31 0.91 2.32 2.87
CA GLY A 31 1.84 3.27 3.46
C GLY A 31 2.55 4.10 2.39
N PRO A 32 3.34 5.11 2.82
CA PRO A 32 4.05 6.00 1.92
C PRO A 32 4.89 5.27 0.87
N GLY A 33 5.21 5.96 -0.22
CA GLY A 33 6.27 5.52 -1.14
C GLY A 33 7.54 5.21 -0.36
N ASP A 34 8.24 4.16 -0.78
CA ASP A 34 9.52 3.72 -0.19
C ASP A 34 9.47 3.29 1.29
N ALA A 35 8.28 3.08 1.86
CA ALA A 35 8.13 2.55 3.23
C ALA A 35 8.52 1.07 3.38
N GLY A 36 8.98 0.41 2.31
CA GLY A 36 9.41 -1.01 2.34
C GLY A 36 8.31 -2.04 2.06
N LYS A 37 7.13 -1.64 1.57
CA LYS A 37 5.99 -2.56 1.29
C LYS A 37 6.38 -3.69 0.33
N SER A 38 6.90 -3.36 -0.84
CA SER A 38 7.37 -4.35 -1.84
C SER A 38 8.58 -5.14 -1.32
N THR A 39 9.47 -4.51 -0.54
CA THR A 39 10.60 -5.17 0.11
C THR A 39 10.15 -6.29 1.06
N ILE A 40 9.04 -6.10 1.79
CA ILE A 40 8.47 -7.15 2.66
C ILE A 40 7.97 -8.32 1.81
N LEU A 41 7.26 -8.05 0.71
CA LEU A 41 6.79 -9.09 -0.21
C LEU A 41 7.97 -9.86 -0.83
N ASP A 42 9.01 -9.14 -1.26
CA ASP A 42 10.22 -9.72 -1.82
C ASP A 42 10.94 -10.61 -0.79
N ALA A 43 11.02 -10.19 0.48
CA ALA A 43 11.64 -10.98 1.54
C ALA A 43 10.91 -12.32 1.76
N ILE A 44 9.58 -12.30 1.77
CA ILE A 44 8.77 -13.53 1.88
C ILE A 44 9.04 -14.46 0.68
N GLU A 45 9.08 -13.90 -0.54
CA GLU A 45 9.39 -14.67 -1.75
C GLU A 45 10.82 -15.24 -1.72
N LEU A 46 11.81 -14.47 -1.28
CA LEU A 46 13.21 -14.90 -1.23
C LEU A 46 13.43 -16.02 -0.22
N ALA A 47 12.80 -15.93 0.96
CA ALA A 47 12.95 -16.94 2.00
C ALA A 47 12.25 -18.25 1.64
N LEU A 48 10.98 -18.20 1.19
CA LEU A 48 10.16 -19.39 0.92
C LEU A 48 10.23 -19.89 -0.53
N GLY A 49 10.69 -19.05 -1.46
CA GLY A 49 10.61 -19.30 -2.90
C GLY A 49 11.31 -20.57 -3.33
N SER A 50 10.77 -21.23 -4.36
CA SER A 50 11.38 -22.44 -4.92
C SER A 50 12.55 -22.15 -5.87
N ARG A 51 12.78 -20.90 -6.27
CA ARG A 51 13.95 -20.53 -7.09
C ARG A 51 15.18 -20.45 -6.18
N GLN A 52 16.30 -21.02 -6.61
CA GLN A 52 17.56 -20.99 -5.85
C GLN A 52 18.57 -19.98 -6.41
N SER A 53 18.37 -19.49 -7.63
CA SER A 53 19.27 -18.51 -8.25
C SER A 53 18.75 -17.09 -8.02
N PHE A 54 19.11 -16.50 -6.89
CA PHE A 54 18.96 -15.07 -6.65
C PHE A 54 20.35 -14.44 -6.60
N THR A 55 20.52 -13.32 -7.28
CA THR A 55 21.75 -12.55 -7.25
C THR A 55 21.60 -11.45 -6.22
N PHE A 56 22.47 -11.44 -5.21
CA PHE A 56 22.56 -10.38 -4.23
C PHE A 56 23.68 -9.41 -4.61
N SER A 57 23.54 -8.17 -4.15
CA SER A 57 24.55 -7.13 -4.23
C SER A 57 24.65 -6.39 -2.91
N ASP A 58 25.72 -5.61 -2.71
CA ASP A 58 25.87 -4.76 -1.54
C ASP A 58 24.67 -3.81 -1.36
N ALA A 59 24.00 -3.42 -2.45
CA ALA A 59 22.81 -2.57 -2.41
C ALA A 59 21.58 -3.24 -1.75
N ASP A 60 21.58 -4.57 -1.61
CA ASP A 60 20.54 -5.31 -0.90
C ASP A 60 20.72 -5.27 0.63
N PHE A 61 21.89 -4.88 1.13
CA PHE A 61 22.12 -4.68 2.56
C PHE A 61 21.58 -3.32 2.98
N HIS A 62 21.02 -3.23 4.18
CA HIS A 62 20.50 -1.95 4.65
C HIS A 62 21.64 -0.93 4.73
N ARG A 63 21.51 0.14 3.93
CA ARG A 63 22.54 1.19 3.76
C ARG A 63 23.88 0.65 3.26
N CYS A 64 23.84 -0.47 2.53
CA CYS A 64 25.03 -1.16 2.03
C CYS A 64 25.98 -1.63 3.15
N ASN A 65 25.45 -1.87 4.35
CA ASN A 65 26.23 -2.36 5.48
C ASN A 65 26.41 -3.88 5.40
N ILE A 66 27.50 -4.32 4.78
CA ILE A 66 27.88 -5.73 4.67
C ILE A 66 28.49 -6.32 5.95
N SER A 67 28.79 -5.49 6.97
CA SER A 67 29.34 -5.98 8.25
C SER A 67 28.33 -6.76 9.08
N GLU A 68 27.04 -6.55 8.82
CA GLU A 68 25.94 -7.34 9.38
C GLU A 68 25.31 -8.18 8.26
N PRO A 69 24.93 -9.44 8.50
CA PRO A 69 24.28 -10.24 7.48
C PRO A 69 22.83 -9.78 7.24
N ILE A 70 22.32 -10.00 6.04
CA ILE A 70 20.87 -10.01 5.80
C ILE A 70 20.31 -11.26 6.48
N ILE A 71 19.26 -11.10 7.29
CA ILE A 71 18.53 -12.21 7.90
C ILE A 71 17.04 -12.04 7.61
N ILE A 72 16.43 -13.05 6.99
CA ILE A 72 14.99 -13.12 6.76
C ILE A 72 14.47 -14.43 7.35
N ASP A 73 13.68 -14.33 8.41
CA ASP A 73 13.05 -15.45 9.10
C ASP A 73 11.56 -15.51 8.78
N ILE A 74 11.10 -16.65 8.28
CA ILE A 74 9.69 -16.91 8.02
C ILE A 74 9.24 -18.10 8.86
N THR A 75 8.35 -17.86 9.82
CA THR A 75 7.76 -18.88 10.68
C THR A 75 6.46 -19.39 10.07
N LEU A 76 6.42 -20.68 9.78
CA LEU A 76 5.30 -21.41 9.18
C LEU A 76 4.56 -22.21 10.26
N GLY A 77 3.25 -22.01 10.34
CA GLY A 77 2.28 -22.85 11.06
C GLY A 77 1.35 -23.56 10.10
N GLY A 78 0.33 -24.26 10.61
CA GLY A 78 -0.60 -25.05 9.81
C GLY A 78 0.09 -26.17 9.03
N LEU A 79 1.19 -26.69 9.59
CA LEU A 79 2.08 -27.68 8.98
C LEU A 79 1.33 -28.99 8.70
N ASP A 80 1.68 -29.66 7.61
CA ASP A 80 1.17 -31.01 7.30
C ASP A 80 1.99 -32.09 8.03
N ASP A 81 1.52 -33.34 7.98
CA ASP A 81 2.17 -34.47 8.66
C ASP A 81 3.64 -34.69 8.20
N GLU A 82 3.96 -34.32 6.97
CA GLU A 82 5.34 -34.39 6.44
C GLU A 82 6.25 -33.32 7.03
N LEU A 83 5.71 -32.14 7.34
CA LEU A 83 6.42 -31.01 7.96
C LEU A 83 6.50 -31.14 9.48
N ILE A 84 5.56 -31.85 10.13
CA ILE A 84 5.58 -32.14 11.58
C ILE A 84 6.47 -33.37 11.89
N ASN A 85 7.02 -34.03 10.87
CA ASN A 85 7.81 -35.25 11.04
C ASN A 85 9.02 -35.06 11.97
N LEU A 86 9.00 -35.77 13.11
CA LEU A 86 10.01 -35.68 14.17
C LEU A 86 11.39 -36.16 13.74
N GLU A 87 11.47 -37.17 12.86
CA GLU A 87 12.76 -37.67 12.35
C GLU A 87 13.41 -36.65 11.41
N ALA A 88 12.61 -35.98 10.58
CA ALA A 88 13.11 -35.03 9.60
C ALA A 88 13.45 -33.66 10.21
N TYR A 89 12.60 -33.18 11.13
CA TYR A 89 12.61 -31.79 11.60
C TYR A 89 12.48 -31.62 13.12
N GLY A 90 12.41 -32.69 13.91
CA GLY A 90 12.07 -32.63 15.34
C GLY A 90 12.87 -31.63 16.16
N HIS A 91 14.17 -31.49 15.87
CA HIS A 91 15.05 -30.53 16.55
C HIS A 91 14.76 -29.05 16.24
N PHE A 92 14.04 -28.77 15.15
CA PHE A 92 13.70 -27.43 14.67
C PHE A 92 12.22 -27.08 14.89
N LEU A 93 11.39 -28.04 15.34
CA LEU A 93 10.00 -27.78 15.68
C LEU A 93 9.91 -26.94 16.95
N ARG A 94 9.08 -25.91 16.91
CA ARG A 94 8.86 -24.95 17.99
C ARG A 94 7.38 -24.80 18.31
N GLY A 95 7.06 -24.31 19.51
CA GLY A 95 5.69 -23.97 19.90
C GLY A 95 5.40 -22.49 19.62
N TRP A 96 4.29 -22.17 18.97
CA TRP A 96 3.82 -20.79 18.79
C TRP A 96 2.52 -20.59 19.57
N ASP A 97 2.51 -19.57 20.42
CA ASP A 97 1.31 -19.16 21.14
C ASP A 97 0.53 -18.16 20.28
N SER A 98 -0.68 -18.54 19.85
CA SER A 98 -1.55 -17.67 19.05
C SER A 98 -2.04 -16.40 19.78
N LEU A 99 -2.01 -16.37 21.11
CA LEU A 99 -2.50 -15.25 21.93
C LEU A 99 -1.41 -14.22 22.19
N THR A 100 -0.22 -14.67 22.62
CA THR A 100 0.92 -13.78 22.90
C THR A 100 1.81 -13.56 21.68
N GLY A 101 1.74 -14.48 20.71
CA GLY A 101 2.64 -14.58 19.55
C GLY A 101 4.07 -14.95 19.91
N ASN A 102 4.32 -15.41 21.15
CA ASN A 102 5.63 -15.89 21.56
C ASN A 102 5.94 -17.23 20.90
N ILE A 103 7.22 -17.44 20.60
CA ILE A 103 7.73 -18.71 20.10
C ILE A 103 8.54 -19.36 21.22
N GLU A 104 8.08 -20.52 21.66
CA GLU A 104 8.79 -21.38 22.60
C GLU A 104 9.66 -22.37 21.84
N ASN A 105 10.81 -22.71 22.44
CA ASN A 105 11.82 -23.56 21.80
C ASN A 105 11.42 -25.03 21.69
N GLU A 106 10.33 -25.44 22.36
CA GLU A 106 9.79 -26.79 22.31
C GLU A 106 8.29 -26.77 21.99
N PRO A 107 7.77 -27.73 21.23
CA PRO A 107 6.33 -27.89 21.02
C PRO A 107 5.60 -28.28 22.32
N ALA A 108 4.42 -27.73 22.56
CA ALA A 108 3.56 -28.09 23.70
C ALA A 108 2.10 -28.27 23.26
N MET A 109 1.29 -29.01 24.05
CA MET A 109 -0.12 -29.31 23.69
C MET A 109 -1.00 -28.07 23.47
N HIS A 110 -0.67 -26.94 24.08
CA HIS A 110 -1.42 -25.68 23.97
C HIS A 110 -0.83 -24.71 22.93
N LEU A 111 0.27 -25.09 22.28
CA LEU A 111 0.99 -24.28 21.31
C LEU A 111 0.85 -24.90 19.91
N GLU A 112 0.74 -24.05 18.90
CA GLU A 112 0.80 -24.51 17.52
C GLU A 112 2.23 -24.94 17.20
N THR A 113 2.42 -26.12 16.61
CA THR A 113 3.74 -26.54 16.16
C THR A 113 4.13 -25.77 14.90
N VAL A 114 5.29 -25.11 14.93
CA VAL A 114 5.80 -24.27 13.85
C VAL A 114 7.23 -24.62 13.44
N LEU A 115 7.59 -24.24 12.22
CA LEU A 115 8.95 -24.30 11.66
C LEU A 115 9.36 -22.92 11.18
N THR A 116 10.64 -22.57 11.33
CA THR A 116 11.15 -21.31 10.80
C THR A 116 12.24 -21.56 9.79
N LEU A 117 12.05 -21.01 8.59
CA LEU A 117 13.04 -21.00 7.53
C LEU A 117 13.75 -19.65 7.54
N ARG A 118 15.08 -19.69 7.72
CA ARG A 118 15.97 -18.53 7.69
C ARG A 118 16.70 -18.48 6.36
N LEU A 119 16.65 -17.32 5.71
CA LEU A 119 17.60 -16.92 4.67
C LEU A 119 18.67 -16.02 5.31
N THR A 120 19.93 -16.37 5.12
CA THR A 120 21.09 -15.57 5.52
C THR A 120 21.94 -15.22 4.30
N VAL A 121 22.34 -13.96 4.17
CA VAL A 121 23.32 -13.52 3.15
C VAL A 121 24.41 -12.73 3.87
N ARG A 122 25.67 -13.10 3.66
CA ARG A 122 26.84 -12.46 4.29
C ARG A 122 27.57 -11.58 3.27
N ASP A 123 28.73 -11.08 3.66
CA ASP A 123 29.64 -10.29 2.81
C ASP A 123 30.13 -11.05 1.57
N ASP A 124 30.00 -12.37 1.52
CA ASP A 124 30.22 -13.22 0.35
C ASP A 124 29.10 -13.15 -0.71
N LEU A 125 27.97 -12.51 -0.39
CA LEU A 125 26.77 -12.41 -1.24
C LEU A 125 26.11 -13.77 -1.58
N GLU A 126 26.50 -14.84 -0.89
CA GLU A 126 25.99 -16.19 -1.14
C GLU A 126 24.79 -16.50 -0.22
N PRO A 127 23.58 -16.70 -0.77
CA PRO A 127 22.41 -16.94 0.04
C PRO A 127 22.37 -18.37 0.60
N GLN A 128 22.14 -18.48 1.90
CA GLN A 128 21.99 -19.74 2.62
C GLN A 128 20.59 -19.83 3.22
N TRP A 129 19.86 -20.89 2.87
CA TRP A 129 18.58 -21.23 3.50
C TRP A 129 18.80 -22.36 4.50
N LEU A 130 18.35 -22.18 5.74
CA LEU A 130 18.44 -23.20 6.79
C LEU A 130 17.22 -23.10 7.71
N LEU A 131 16.84 -24.21 8.32
CA LEU A 131 15.88 -24.22 9.42
C LEU A 131 16.52 -23.59 10.65
N HIS A 132 15.76 -22.75 11.34
CA HIS A 132 16.22 -22.02 12.51
C HIS A 132 15.38 -22.35 13.76
N SER A 133 16.06 -22.62 14.86
CA SER A 133 15.50 -22.78 16.20
C SER A 133 16.54 -22.34 17.23
N GLU A 134 16.09 -21.72 18.32
CA GLU A 134 16.94 -21.29 19.44
C GLU A 134 17.00 -22.35 20.55
N GLY A 135 16.34 -23.51 20.36
CA GLY A 135 16.37 -24.61 21.32
C GLY A 135 17.71 -25.35 21.33
N ALA A 136 18.11 -25.85 22.49
CA ALA A 136 19.36 -26.62 22.67
C ALA A 136 19.45 -27.83 21.72
N GLY A 137 18.32 -28.39 21.29
CA GLY A 137 18.27 -29.49 20.32
C GLY A 137 18.75 -29.13 18.90
N ALA A 138 18.68 -27.85 18.51
CA ALA A 138 19.11 -27.35 17.20
C ALA A 138 20.53 -26.76 17.21
N GLU A 139 21.13 -26.57 18.39
CA GLU A 139 22.44 -25.96 18.52
C GLU A 139 23.51 -26.77 17.75
N GLY A 140 24.28 -26.08 16.90
CA GLY A 140 25.31 -26.69 16.05
C GLY A 140 24.77 -27.59 14.92
N ARG A 141 23.45 -27.62 14.67
CA ARG A 141 22.84 -28.39 13.59
C ARG A 141 22.40 -27.51 12.44
N GLU A 142 22.80 -27.88 11.24
CA GLU A 142 22.34 -27.24 10.01
C GLU A 142 21.43 -28.19 9.23
N ARG A 143 20.23 -27.71 8.88
CA ARG A 143 19.26 -28.50 8.12
C ARG A 143 18.52 -27.62 7.14
N ASN A 144 18.41 -28.10 5.92
CA ASN A 144 17.59 -27.49 4.89
C ASN A 144 16.17 -28.07 4.88
N LEU A 145 15.20 -27.29 4.41
CA LEU A 145 13.89 -27.82 4.07
C LEU A 145 14.03 -28.68 2.81
N GLN A 146 13.53 -29.92 2.84
CA GLN A 146 13.57 -30.78 1.67
C GLN A 146 12.85 -30.12 0.49
N TRP A 147 13.39 -30.28 -0.73
CA TRP A 147 12.86 -29.64 -1.94
C TRP A 147 11.35 -29.88 -2.12
N LYS A 148 10.90 -31.12 -1.90
CA LYS A 148 9.47 -31.48 -1.97
C LYS A 148 8.60 -30.68 -0.99
N HIS A 149 9.09 -30.40 0.22
CA HIS A 149 8.35 -29.64 1.22
C HIS A 149 8.43 -28.14 0.93
N ARG A 150 9.57 -27.66 0.40
CA ARG A 150 9.73 -26.28 -0.05
C ARG A 150 8.74 -25.93 -1.15
N GLN A 151 8.45 -26.84 -2.08
CA GLN A 151 7.44 -26.63 -3.12
C GLN A 151 6.01 -26.48 -2.57
N LYS A 152 5.69 -27.09 -1.42
CA LYS A 152 4.36 -26.97 -0.77
C LYS A 152 4.14 -25.60 -0.13
N VAL A 153 5.21 -24.97 0.36
CA VAL A 153 5.14 -23.70 1.10
C VAL A 153 5.61 -22.49 0.28
N ALA A 154 6.09 -22.72 -0.94
CA ALA A 154 6.57 -21.65 -1.81
C ALA A 154 5.39 -20.72 -2.21
N PRO A 155 5.53 -19.39 -2.03
CA PRO A 155 4.50 -18.46 -2.41
C PRO A 155 4.33 -18.39 -3.93
N VAL A 156 3.11 -18.12 -4.35
CA VAL A 156 2.77 -17.81 -5.75
C VAL A 156 2.71 -16.30 -5.92
N ARG A 157 3.67 -15.73 -6.65
CA ARG A 157 3.65 -14.30 -6.99
C ARG A 157 2.84 -14.03 -8.25
N LEU A 158 1.78 -13.24 -8.13
CA LEU A 158 0.95 -12.77 -9.25
C LEU A 158 1.55 -11.46 -9.80
N GLY A 159 2.56 -11.60 -10.67
CA GLY A 159 3.26 -10.47 -11.30
C GLY A 159 2.85 -10.20 -12.75
N THR A 160 3.63 -9.36 -13.44
CA THR A 160 3.48 -9.04 -14.87
C THR A 160 3.84 -10.20 -15.80
N VAL A 161 4.67 -11.15 -15.35
CA VAL A 161 5.16 -12.28 -16.17
C VAL A 161 4.30 -13.54 -15.98
N ALA A 162 3.04 -13.43 -16.38
CA ALA A 162 2.05 -14.51 -16.32
C ALA A 162 1.96 -15.35 -17.62
N ALA A 163 2.61 -14.92 -18.71
CA ALA A 163 2.47 -15.54 -20.03
C ALA A 163 2.85 -17.03 -20.07
N HIS A 164 3.84 -17.45 -19.27
CA HIS A 164 4.27 -18.84 -19.20
C HIS A 164 3.23 -19.79 -18.60
N HIS A 165 2.23 -19.26 -17.87
CA HIS A 165 1.11 -20.04 -17.37
C HIS A 165 0.04 -20.30 -18.44
N MET A 166 0.07 -19.61 -19.59
CA MET A 166 -0.90 -19.76 -20.67
C MET A 166 -0.54 -20.86 -21.68
N ALA A 167 0.51 -21.62 -21.41
CA ALA A 167 0.92 -22.78 -22.20
C ALA A 167 1.15 -24.00 -21.30
N LEU A 168 0.97 -25.22 -21.84
CA LEU A 168 1.11 -26.51 -21.16
C LEU A 168 2.58 -26.86 -20.87
N GLY A 169 3.24 -26.04 -20.05
CA GLY A 169 4.60 -26.31 -19.57
C GLY A 169 4.61 -27.12 -18.27
N PRO A 170 5.68 -27.88 -17.98
CA PRO A 170 5.85 -28.62 -16.72
C PRO A 170 5.89 -27.72 -15.47
N ARG A 171 6.09 -26.41 -15.64
CA ARG A 171 6.07 -25.39 -14.57
C ARG A 171 4.85 -24.45 -14.66
N SER A 172 3.95 -24.69 -15.61
CA SER A 172 2.73 -23.88 -15.80
C SER A 172 1.59 -24.38 -14.91
N ILE A 173 0.58 -23.53 -14.67
CA ILE A 173 -0.63 -23.92 -13.94
C ILE A 173 -1.44 -24.93 -14.76
N LEU A 174 -1.52 -24.72 -16.07
CA LEU A 174 -2.23 -25.62 -16.99
C LEU A 174 -1.61 -27.03 -17.01
N GLY A 175 -0.29 -27.13 -16.94
CA GLY A 175 0.41 -28.39 -16.80
C GLY A 175 0.07 -29.13 -15.51
N LYS A 176 -0.22 -28.41 -14.42
CA LYS A 176 -0.66 -28.99 -13.14
C LYS A 176 -2.12 -29.42 -13.16
N LEU A 177 -2.99 -28.70 -13.89
CA LEU A 177 -4.39 -29.08 -14.10
C LEU A 177 -4.54 -30.28 -15.06
N SER A 178 -3.57 -30.48 -15.94
CA SER A 178 -3.59 -31.59 -16.88
C SER A 178 -3.28 -32.90 -16.15
N ALA A 179 -4.29 -33.75 -15.97
CA ALA A 179 -4.15 -35.07 -15.38
C ALA A 179 -3.28 -36.03 -16.22
N ASP A 180 -3.04 -35.73 -17.50
CA ASP A 180 -2.42 -36.67 -18.44
C ASP A 180 -1.42 -35.99 -19.40
N ALA A 181 -0.26 -35.59 -18.87
CA ALA A 181 0.83 -34.98 -19.64
C ALA A 181 1.38 -35.87 -20.79
N THR A 182 1.08 -37.18 -20.76
CA THR A 182 1.54 -38.14 -21.76
C THR A 182 0.80 -37.99 -23.10
N GLN A 183 -0.49 -37.65 -23.07
CA GLN A 183 -1.30 -37.46 -24.28
C GLN A 183 -0.88 -36.21 -25.06
N ALA A 184 -0.60 -35.10 -24.36
CA ALA A 184 -0.08 -33.87 -24.97
C ALA A 184 1.26 -34.10 -25.68
N SER A 185 2.15 -34.86 -25.04
CA SER A 185 3.46 -35.23 -25.61
C SER A 185 3.32 -36.11 -26.86
N ALA A 186 2.38 -37.07 -26.83
CA ALA A 186 2.08 -37.91 -27.99
C ALA A 186 1.50 -37.11 -29.17
N ALA A 187 0.61 -36.15 -28.90
CA ALA A 187 0.03 -35.27 -29.92
C ALA A 187 1.09 -34.38 -30.58
N LEU A 188 2.01 -33.78 -29.79
CA LEU A 188 3.12 -32.97 -30.31
C LEU A 188 4.09 -33.81 -31.15
N ALA A 189 4.39 -35.04 -30.72
CA ALA A 189 5.20 -35.96 -31.51
C ALA A 189 4.52 -36.35 -32.84
N GLY A 190 3.19 -36.53 -32.84
CA GLY A 190 2.40 -36.75 -34.05
C GLY A 190 2.46 -35.56 -35.02
N ALA A 191 2.25 -34.34 -34.51
CA ALA A 191 2.33 -33.10 -35.30
C ALA A 191 3.73 -32.88 -35.90
N SER A 192 4.79 -33.13 -35.12
CA SER A 192 6.17 -33.06 -35.61
C SER A 192 6.42 -34.03 -36.78
N ARG A 193 5.93 -35.27 -36.68
CA ARG A 193 6.03 -36.26 -37.77
C ARG A 193 5.25 -35.82 -39.01
N GLN A 194 4.04 -35.29 -38.84
CA GLN A 194 3.24 -34.77 -39.96
C GLN A 194 3.91 -33.57 -40.64
N ALA A 195 4.49 -32.64 -39.87
CA ALA A 195 5.23 -31.50 -40.43
C ALA A 195 6.46 -31.97 -41.23
N ARG A 196 7.19 -32.96 -40.70
CA ARG A 196 8.31 -33.58 -41.42
C ARG A 196 7.86 -34.25 -42.71
N GLN A 197 6.74 -34.98 -42.69
CA GLN A 197 6.19 -35.63 -43.88
C GLN A 197 5.73 -34.60 -44.92
N ALA A 198 4.99 -33.57 -44.51
CA ALA A 198 4.54 -32.50 -45.40
C ALA A 198 5.71 -31.73 -46.03
N PHE A 199 6.81 -31.53 -45.29
CA PHE A 199 8.05 -30.97 -45.84
C PHE A 199 8.74 -31.93 -46.81
N ALA A 200 8.75 -33.24 -46.53
CA ALA A 200 9.29 -34.24 -47.45
C ALA A 200 8.48 -34.31 -48.76
N ASP A 201 7.16 -34.14 -48.68
CA ASP A 201 6.26 -34.21 -49.84
C ASP A 201 6.31 -32.93 -50.70
N ARG A 202 6.42 -31.73 -50.07
CA ARG A 202 6.54 -30.45 -50.78
C ARG A 202 7.97 -30.13 -51.23
N GLY A 203 8.97 -30.63 -50.51
CA GLY A 203 10.37 -30.24 -50.69
C GLY A 203 10.64 -28.78 -50.34
N CYS A 204 11.85 -28.33 -50.68
CA CYS A 204 12.28 -26.94 -50.55
C CYS A 204 12.95 -26.55 -51.86
N GLU A 205 12.37 -25.63 -52.62
CA GLU A 205 12.95 -25.19 -53.90
C GLU A 205 14.31 -24.49 -53.68
N GLY A 206 15.30 -24.81 -54.51
CA GLY A 206 16.60 -24.13 -54.53
C GLY A 206 17.71 -24.81 -53.71
N VAL A 207 17.47 -25.99 -53.15
CA VAL A 207 18.49 -26.79 -52.42
C VAL A 207 19.11 -27.89 -53.28
N GLU A 208 18.60 -28.11 -54.50
CA GLU A 208 19.06 -29.16 -55.42
C GLU A 208 20.56 -29.06 -55.72
N PRO A 209 21.15 -27.87 -56.02
CA PRO A 209 22.59 -27.77 -56.28
C PRO A 209 23.44 -28.19 -55.08
N ILE A 210 22.94 -27.97 -53.86
CA ILE A 210 23.63 -28.33 -52.61
C ILE A 210 23.57 -29.85 -52.41
N LEU A 211 22.43 -30.48 -52.68
CA LEU A 211 22.25 -31.93 -52.58
C LEU A 211 23.14 -32.66 -53.61
N GLU A 212 23.19 -32.19 -54.85
CA GLU A 212 24.05 -32.74 -55.91
C GLU A 212 25.54 -32.58 -55.57
N ALA A 213 25.96 -31.39 -55.13
CA ALA A 213 27.34 -31.16 -54.72
C ALA A 213 27.74 -32.05 -53.53
N SER A 214 26.85 -32.20 -52.54
CA SER A 214 27.08 -33.02 -51.35
C SER A 214 27.22 -34.50 -51.70
N LYS A 215 26.36 -35.02 -52.58
CA LYS A 215 26.45 -36.40 -53.08
C LYS A 215 27.77 -36.65 -53.81
N ARG A 216 28.13 -35.77 -54.75
CA ARG A 216 29.39 -35.87 -55.49
C ARG A 216 30.62 -35.85 -54.57
N ILE A 217 30.63 -34.99 -53.55
CA ILE A 217 31.73 -34.93 -52.57
C ILE A 217 31.77 -36.23 -51.74
N ALA A 218 30.62 -36.72 -51.26
CA ALA A 218 30.54 -37.97 -50.50
C ALA A 218 31.09 -39.16 -51.30
N ASP A 219 30.70 -39.29 -52.57
CA ASP A 219 31.17 -40.35 -53.47
C ASP A 219 32.69 -40.28 -53.67
N ASN A 220 33.24 -39.08 -53.93
CA ASN A 220 34.67 -38.86 -54.09
C ASN A 220 35.48 -39.15 -52.82
N MET A 221 34.88 -39.00 -51.64
CA MET A 221 35.49 -39.35 -50.35
C MET A 221 35.27 -40.81 -49.94
N GLY A 222 34.66 -41.63 -50.79
CA GLY A 222 34.39 -43.05 -50.52
C GLY A 222 33.25 -43.29 -49.52
N ILE A 223 32.43 -42.28 -49.24
CA ILE A 223 31.27 -42.37 -48.35
C ILE A 223 30.08 -42.86 -49.19
N ARG A 224 29.63 -44.10 -48.95
CA ARG A 224 28.52 -44.69 -49.69
C ARG A 224 27.18 -44.08 -49.25
N VAL A 225 26.65 -43.16 -50.06
CA VAL A 225 25.33 -42.55 -49.85
C VAL A 225 24.49 -42.68 -51.13
N GLU A 226 23.48 -43.54 -51.11
CA GLU A 226 22.65 -43.81 -52.31
C GLU A 226 21.85 -42.57 -52.74
N GLU A 227 21.28 -41.83 -51.78
CA GLU A 227 20.47 -40.64 -52.03
C GLU A 227 20.64 -39.61 -50.91
N VAL A 228 20.80 -38.33 -51.27
CA VAL A 228 20.88 -37.22 -50.31
C VAL A 228 19.59 -36.41 -50.42
N ARG A 229 18.84 -36.31 -49.32
CA ARG A 229 17.56 -35.58 -49.27
C ARG A 229 17.62 -34.47 -48.25
N ALA A 230 17.05 -33.31 -48.59
CA ALA A 230 16.78 -32.25 -47.64
C ALA A 230 15.47 -32.57 -46.90
N LEU A 231 15.55 -32.80 -45.59
CA LEU A 231 14.39 -33.06 -44.73
C LEU A 231 14.39 -32.10 -43.54
N LEU A 232 13.21 -31.85 -42.97
CA LEU A 232 13.07 -31.07 -41.74
C LEU A 232 13.78 -31.79 -40.58
N ASP A 233 14.75 -31.11 -39.95
CA ASP A 233 15.40 -31.63 -38.75
C ASP A 233 14.50 -31.44 -37.52
N VAL A 234 14.02 -32.57 -36.99
CA VAL A 234 13.17 -32.62 -35.79
C VAL A 234 13.90 -32.13 -34.54
N ARG A 235 15.25 -32.16 -34.52
CA ARG A 235 16.04 -31.57 -33.42
C ARG A 235 16.20 -30.05 -33.57
N GLY A 236 16.11 -29.52 -34.78
CA GLY A 236 16.14 -28.08 -35.06
C GLY A 236 14.82 -27.35 -34.76
N VAL A 237 13.67 -28.05 -34.82
CA VAL A 237 12.33 -27.52 -34.50
C VAL A 237 11.81 -28.20 -33.24
N THR A 238 12.02 -27.59 -32.07
CA THR A 238 11.58 -28.14 -30.79
C THR A 238 10.14 -27.77 -30.44
N LEU A 239 9.19 -28.66 -30.72
CA LEU A 239 7.83 -28.61 -30.19
C LEU A 239 7.82 -29.14 -28.74
N SER A 240 8.11 -28.27 -27.77
CA SER A 240 8.09 -28.62 -26.33
C SER A 240 6.73 -28.29 -25.67
N GLY A 241 6.55 -28.55 -24.37
CA GLY A 241 5.28 -28.32 -23.66
C GLY A 241 4.71 -26.89 -23.80
N GLY A 242 5.57 -25.88 -24.05
CA GLY A 242 5.12 -24.52 -24.37
C GLY A 242 4.39 -24.36 -25.72
N ALA A 243 4.36 -25.40 -26.56
CA ALA A 243 3.76 -25.37 -27.90
C ALA A 243 2.22 -25.47 -27.88
N ILE A 244 1.62 -25.95 -26.79
CA ILE A 244 0.17 -25.96 -26.62
C ILE A 244 -0.21 -24.81 -25.70
N ALA A 245 -0.80 -23.76 -26.28
CA ALA A 245 -1.27 -22.57 -25.56
C ALA A 245 -2.79 -22.43 -25.65
N LEU A 246 -3.37 -21.76 -24.66
CA LEU A 246 -4.77 -21.35 -24.73
C LEU A 246 -4.94 -20.26 -25.79
N HIS A 247 -6.01 -20.37 -26.57
CA HIS A 247 -6.42 -19.37 -27.55
C HIS A 247 -7.88 -19.01 -27.31
N ASP A 248 -8.28 -17.80 -27.70
CA ASP A 248 -9.69 -17.38 -27.68
C ASP A 248 -10.48 -17.92 -28.88
N GLU A 249 -11.71 -17.44 -29.05
CA GLU A 249 -12.62 -17.84 -30.13
C GLU A 249 -12.10 -17.49 -31.54
N ASP A 250 -11.24 -16.47 -31.66
CA ASP A 250 -10.63 -16.02 -32.91
C ASP A 250 -9.25 -16.67 -33.15
N HIS A 251 -8.88 -17.68 -32.36
CA HIS A 251 -7.57 -18.34 -32.37
C HIS A 251 -6.40 -17.40 -32.05
N VAL A 252 -6.63 -16.31 -31.32
CA VAL A 252 -5.57 -15.44 -30.82
C VAL A 252 -5.02 -16.05 -29.51
N PRO A 253 -3.69 -16.14 -29.34
CA PRO A 253 -3.12 -16.70 -28.13
C PRO A 253 -3.53 -15.88 -26.89
N MET A 254 -4.04 -16.54 -25.85
CA MET A 254 -4.44 -15.91 -24.58
C MET A 254 -3.26 -15.28 -23.83
N LYS A 255 -2.02 -15.65 -24.17
CA LYS A 255 -0.81 -14.94 -23.73
C LYS A 255 -0.73 -13.48 -24.24
N SER A 256 -1.58 -13.11 -25.19
CA SER A 256 -1.71 -11.75 -25.74
C SER A 256 -2.77 -10.92 -25.01
N LEU A 257 -3.44 -11.47 -23.99
CA LEU A 257 -4.36 -10.72 -23.14
C LEU A 257 -3.66 -9.52 -22.48
N GLY A 258 -4.41 -8.44 -22.29
CA GLY A 258 -3.98 -7.33 -21.44
C GLY A 258 -3.56 -7.82 -20.06
N SER A 259 -2.56 -7.17 -19.46
CA SER A 259 -1.94 -7.57 -18.19
C SER A 259 -2.96 -7.80 -17.06
N GLY A 260 -4.00 -6.99 -16.99
CA GLY A 260 -5.10 -7.14 -16.04
C GLY A 260 -5.90 -8.44 -16.21
N SER A 261 -6.40 -8.71 -17.42
CA SER A 261 -7.15 -9.93 -17.73
C SER A 261 -6.31 -11.19 -17.49
N MET A 262 -5.02 -11.13 -17.83
CA MET A 262 -4.09 -12.24 -17.60
C MET A 262 -3.90 -12.53 -16.10
N ARG A 263 -3.74 -11.49 -15.27
CA ARG A 263 -3.63 -11.65 -13.81
C ARG A 263 -4.87 -12.28 -13.20
N LEU A 264 -6.07 -11.85 -13.61
CA LEU A 264 -7.33 -12.43 -13.16
C LEU A 264 -7.44 -13.92 -13.48
N LEU A 265 -7.14 -14.30 -14.72
CA LEU A 265 -7.20 -15.70 -15.15
C LEU A 265 -6.19 -16.56 -14.38
N VAL A 266 -4.96 -16.07 -14.21
CA VAL A 266 -3.93 -16.77 -13.44
C VAL A 266 -4.32 -16.93 -11.97
N ALA A 267 -4.89 -15.90 -11.35
CA ALA A 267 -5.40 -15.99 -9.97
C ALA A 267 -6.48 -17.07 -9.85
N GLY A 268 -7.45 -17.10 -10.77
CA GLY A 268 -8.49 -18.11 -10.82
C GLY A 268 -7.93 -19.53 -11.03
N LEU A 269 -7.03 -19.72 -11.99
CA LEU A 269 -6.43 -21.03 -12.26
C LEU A 269 -5.56 -21.52 -11.09
N GLN A 270 -4.81 -20.64 -10.41
CA GLN A 270 -4.03 -21.03 -9.23
C GLN A 270 -4.93 -21.50 -8.08
N LYS A 271 -6.08 -20.85 -7.90
CA LYS A 271 -7.06 -21.25 -6.88
C LYS A 271 -7.55 -22.68 -7.10
N GLU A 272 -7.79 -23.07 -8.35
CA GLU A 272 -8.22 -24.43 -8.71
C GLU A 272 -7.12 -25.49 -8.52
N VAL A 273 -5.84 -25.13 -8.66
CA VAL A 273 -4.72 -26.09 -8.55
C VAL A 273 -4.35 -26.43 -7.10
N GLY A 274 -4.63 -25.55 -6.13
CA GLY A 274 -4.60 -25.87 -4.69
C GLY A 274 -3.25 -26.33 -4.10
N GLN A 275 -2.11 -26.12 -4.76
CA GLN A 275 -0.82 -26.65 -4.29
C GLN A 275 -0.08 -25.77 -3.27
N SER A 276 -0.33 -24.46 -3.27
CA SER A 276 0.21 -23.52 -2.28
C SER A 276 -0.93 -22.64 -1.81
N SER A 277 -1.00 -22.44 -0.49
CA SER A 277 -1.95 -21.55 0.17
C SER A 277 -1.45 -20.11 0.19
N ILE A 278 -0.20 -19.81 -0.19
CA ILE A 278 0.39 -18.48 0.00
C ILE A 278 0.49 -17.72 -1.32
N PHE A 279 -0.08 -16.53 -1.38
CA PHE A 279 -0.08 -15.65 -2.56
C PHE A 279 0.59 -14.32 -2.27
N ILE A 280 1.32 -13.79 -3.25
CA ILE A 280 1.97 -12.48 -3.19
C ILE A 280 1.51 -11.64 -4.39
N ILE A 281 1.02 -10.43 -4.15
CA ILE A 281 0.51 -9.53 -5.20
C ILE A 281 1.00 -8.10 -4.92
N ASP A 282 1.94 -7.63 -5.73
CA ASP A 282 2.37 -6.23 -5.64
C ASP A 282 1.50 -5.36 -6.56
N GLU A 283 1.04 -4.22 -6.05
CA GLU A 283 0.12 -3.29 -6.73
C GLU A 283 -1.06 -4.02 -7.37
N LEU A 284 -1.98 -4.51 -6.53
CA LEU A 284 -3.09 -5.35 -7.00
C LEU A 284 -3.91 -4.69 -8.12
N GLU A 285 -4.12 -3.38 -8.05
CA GLU A 285 -4.86 -2.59 -9.05
C GLU A 285 -4.12 -2.39 -10.38
N PHE A 286 -2.83 -2.70 -10.47
CA PHE A 286 -2.04 -2.35 -11.64
C PHE A 286 -2.57 -3.03 -12.91
N GLY A 287 -2.99 -2.21 -13.88
CA GLY A 287 -3.57 -2.65 -15.15
C GLY A 287 -5.00 -3.15 -15.07
N LEU A 288 -5.74 -2.87 -13.98
CA LEU A 288 -7.14 -3.28 -13.78
C LEU A 288 -8.08 -2.09 -13.63
N GLU A 289 -9.24 -2.18 -14.28
CA GLU A 289 -10.36 -1.27 -14.04
C GLU A 289 -11.05 -1.57 -12.69
N PRO A 290 -11.78 -0.59 -12.10
CA PRO A 290 -12.44 -0.73 -10.79
C PRO A 290 -13.22 -2.04 -10.58
N TYR A 291 -14.06 -2.42 -11.53
CA TYR A 291 -14.89 -3.63 -11.40
C TYR A 291 -14.06 -4.92 -11.42
N ARG A 292 -12.91 -4.92 -12.11
CA ARG A 292 -12.00 -6.06 -12.16
C ARG A 292 -11.20 -6.21 -10.88
N ILE A 293 -10.84 -5.09 -10.23
CA ILE A 293 -10.22 -5.08 -8.89
C ILE A 293 -11.14 -5.80 -7.89
N VAL A 294 -12.43 -5.44 -7.87
CA VAL A 294 -13.43 -6.06 -6.99
C VAL A 294 -13.49 -7.58 -7.23
N ARG A 295 -13.58 -8.00 -8.50
CA ARG A 295 -13.63 -9.43 -8.86
C ARG A 295 -12.37 -10.19 -8.47
N LEU A 296 -11.20 -9.58 -8.61
CA LEU A 296 -9.94 -10.18 -8.17
C LEU A 296 -9.93 -10.36 -6.65
N LEU A 297 -10.30 -9.33 -5.89
CA LEU A 297 -10.38 -9.40 -4.42
C LEU A 297 -11.35 -10.49 -3.95
N ASP A 298 -12.52 -10.58 -4.57
CA ASP A 298 -13.49 -11.65 -4.28
C ASP A 298 -12.89 -13.04 -4.55
N SER A 299 -12.19 -13.21 -5.68
CA SER A 299 -11.56 -14.48 -6.03
C SER A 299 -10.47 -14.89 -5.02
N LEU A 300 -9.77 -13.90 -4.44
CA LEU A 300 -8.74 -14.04 -3.41
C LEU A 300 -9.32 -14.20 -1.99
N GLY A 301 -10.64 -14.26 -1.84
CA GLY A 301 -11.30 -14.53 -0.56
C GLY A 301 -11.52 -13.30 0.32
N ALA A 302 -11.42 -12.07 -0.22
CA ALA A 302 -11.57 -10.84 0.57
C ALA A 302 -12.91 -10.76 1.34
N LYS A 303 -14.00 -11.33 0.79
CA LYS A 303 -15.34 -11.31 1.39
C LYS A 303 -15.70 -12.57 2.19
N ASN A 304 -15.02 -13.68 1.96
CA ASN A 304 -15.38 -14.99 2.52
C ASN A 304 -14.47 -15.43 3.68
N ASP A 305 -13.47 -14.61 4.02
CA ASP A 305 -12.43 -14.91 5.00
C ASP A 305 -11.85 -16.32 4.80
N ASP A 306 -11.51 -16.61 3.54
CA ASP A 306 -11.10 -17.93 3.09
C ASP A 306 -9.74 -18.31 3.71
N GLY A 307 -9.79 -18.93 4.88
CA GLY A 307 -8.62 -19.40 5.62
C GLY A 307 -7.84 -20.53 4.94
N SER A 308 -8.30 -21.03 3.79
CA SER A 308 -7.53 -21.96 2.97
C SER A 308 -6.35 -21.28 2.27
N GLN A 309 -6.36 -19.96 2.18
CA GLN A 309 -5.32 -19.16 1.54
C GLN A 309 -4.83 -18.04 2.48
N GLN A 310 -3.60 -17.60 2.24
CA GLN A 310 -2.99 -16.45 2.87
C GLN A 310 -2.41 -15.55 1.78
N VAL A 311 -2.97 -14.36 1.65
CA VAL A 311 -2.64 -13.42 0.57
C VAL A 311 -1.88 -12.25 1.18
N PHE A 312 -0.74 -11.93 0.59
CA PHE A 312 0.09 -10.76 0.92
C PHE A 312 0.06 -9.81 -0.25
N MET A 313 -0.43 -8.60 -0.04
CA MET A 313 -0.56 -7.64 -1.13
C MET A 313 -0.24 -6.21 -0.76
N THR A 314 0.05 -5.40 -1.76
CA THR A 314 0.14 -3.93 -1.63
C THR A 314 -0.89 -3.24 -2.51
N THR A 315 -1.25 -2.02 -2.15
CA THR A 315 -2.13 -1.18 -2.96
C THR A 315 -1.88 0.31 -2.71
N HIS A 316 -2.14 1.09 -3.76
CA HIS A 316 -2.28 2.53 -3.81
C HIS A 316 -3.68 2.95 -4.28
N SER A 317 -4.63 2.01 -4.32
CA SER A 317 -5.97 2.24 -4.84
C SER A 317 -6.99 2.41 -3.71
N PRO A 318 -7.70 3.54 -3.65
CA PRO A 318 -8.76 3.73 -2.67
C PRO A 318 -9.97 2.80 -2.95
N ILE A 319 -10.05 2.20 -4.14
CA ILE A 319 -11.07 1.20 -4.49
C ILE A 319 -10.80 -0.11 -3.74
N VAL A 320 -9.53 -0.56 -3.73
CA VAL A 320 -9.13 -1.74 -2.95
C VAL A 320 -9.48 -1.52 -1.48
N LEU A 321 -9.12 -0.36 -0.93
CA LEU A 321 -9.37 -0.04 0.47
C LEU A 321 -10.85 -0.08 0.86
N ARG A 322 -11.74 0.42 0.00
CA ARG A 322 -13.19 0.37 0.26
C ARG A 322 -13.76 -1.03 0.25
N GLU A 323 -13.19 -1.92 -0.55
CA GLU A 323 -13.64 -3.30 -0.67
C GLU A 323 -13.16 -4.20 0.46
N LEU A 324 -12.01 -3.88 1.07
CA LEU A 324 -11.45 -4.65 2.16
C LEU A 324 -12.23 -4.49 3.46
N SER A 325 -12.13 -5.52 4.30
CA SER A 325 -12.50 -5.42 5.72
C SER A 325 -11.35 -4.82 6.52
N ALA A 326 -11.67 -4.10 7.60
CA ALA A 326 -10.68 -3.42 8.42
C ALA A 326 -9.56 -4.35 8.96
N PRO A 327 -9.84 -5.61 9.40
CA PRO A 327 -8.80 -6.52 9.86
C PRO A 327 -7.77 -6.93 8.80
N GLN A 328 -8.10 -6.77 7.52
CA GLN A 328 -7.22 -7.11 6.39
C GLN A 328 -6.19 -6.02 6.10
N LEU A 329 -6.32 -4.83 6.70
CA LEU A 329 -5.50 -3.67 6.39
C LEU A 329 -4.40 -3.43 7.42
N PHE A 330 -3.19 -3.21 6.93
CA PHE A 330 -2.00 -2.93 7.71
C PHE A 330 -1.25 -1.73 7.12
N THR A 331 -0.82 -0.79 7.97
CA THR A 331 0.09 0.28 7.56
C THR A 331 1.53 -0.09 7.84
N VAL A 332 2.38 0.12 6.83
CA VAL A 332 3.83 0.08 6.95
C VAL A 332 4.33 1.49 7.18
N ARG A 333 4.97 1.71 8.33
CA ARG A 333 5.55 2.99 8.73
C ARG A 333 7.05 2.85 8.90
N THR A 334 7.77 3.92 8.59
CA THR A 334 9.21 4.00 8.79
C THR A 334 9.48 4.98 9.92
N GLU A 335 10.01 4.46 11.03
CA GLU A 335 10.53 5.26 12.13
C GLU A 335 12.01 5.54 11.85
N ARG A 336 12.35 6.82 11.75
CA ARG A 336 13.72 7.29 11.49
C ARG A 336 14.34 7.72 12.80
N THR A 337 15.29 6.94 13.28
CA THR A 337 16.12 7.33 14.43
C THR A 337 17.44 7.84 13.90
N THR A 338 17.78 9.08 14.24
CA THR A 338 19.13 9.62 14.01
C THR A 338 20.00 9.22 15.18
N SER A 339 20.93 8.29 14.97
CA SER A 339 21.99 8.07 15.94
C SER A 339 22.93 9.29 15.92
N PRO A 340 23.31 9.83 17.09
CA PRO A 340 24.27 10.92 17.15
C PRO A 340 25.61 10.49 16.53
N PRO A 341 26.40 11.44 16.01
CA PRO A 341 27.74 11.15 15.49
C PRO A 341 28.59 10.52 16.61
N ALA A 342 29.11 9.32 16.37
CA ALA A 342 30.04 8.67 17.28
C ALA A 342 31.46 9.21 17.02
N LEU A 343 32.18 9.51 18.10
CA LEU A 343 33.62 9.73 18.07
C LEU A 343 34.30 8.37 18.27
N SER A 344 34.93 7.82 17.23
CA SER A 344 35.89 6.73 17.44
C SER A 344 37.18 7.35 17.97
N PHE A 345 37.88 6.66 18.87
CA PHE A 345 39.14 7.14 19.45
C PHE A 345 40.29 7.12 18.40
N ASP A 346 40.10 6.43 17.28
CA ASP A 346 41.10 6.22 16.22
C ASP A 346 40.94 7.13 14.99
N ASP A 347 39.76 7.72 14.74
CA ASP A 347 39.55 8.57 13.57
C ASP A 347 39.35 10.04 13.97
N LEU A 348 40.30 10.90 13.59
CA LEU A 348 40.19 12.37 13.58
C LEU A 348 39.09 12.91 12.63
N ILE A 349 38.19 12.05 12.15
CA ILE A 349 37.06 12.35 11.27
C ILE A 349 35.79 11.85 11.98
N GLY A 350 34.98 12.80 12.49
CA GLY A 350 33.71 12.45 13.12
C GLY A 350 32.80 11.68 12.15
N MET A 351 32.29 10.52 12.57
CA MET A 351 31.34 9.76 11.76
C MET A 351 30.04 10.59 11.61
N PRO A 352 29.51 10.77 10.39
CA PRO A 352 28.29 11.53 10.19
C PRO A 352 27.11 10.88 10.90
N ALA A 353 26.16 11.69 11.39
CA ALA A 353 24.93 11.21 12.00
C ALA A 353 24.23 10.19 11.10
N THR A 354 24.00 9.00 11.62
CA THR A 354 23.44 7.90 10.83
C THR A 354 21.93 7.80 11.05
N LYS A 355 21.16 7.85 9.95
CA LYS A 355 19.71 7.58 9.99
C LYS A 355 19.48 6.07 9.89
N VAL A 356 18.94 5.48 10.95
CA VAL A 356 18.48 4.09 10.96
C VAL A 356 16.97 4.08 10.73
N THR A 357 16.50 3.23 9.82
CA THR A 357 15.07 3.09 9.50
C THR A 357 14.53 1.78 10.04
N ALA A 358 13.82 1.85 11.17
CA ALA A 358 13.01 0.73 11.65
C ALA A 358 11.64 0.78 10.97
N ASN A 359 11.15 -0.37 10.52
CA ASN A 359 9.82 -0.46 9.90
C ASN A 359 8.85 -1.09 10.90
N VAL A 360 7.71 -0.44 11.10
CA VAL A 360 6.66 -0.91 12.00
C VAL A 360 5.41 -1.14 11.19
N ILE A 361 4.77 -2.28 11.41
CA ILE A 361 3.48 -2.61 10.81
C ILE A 361 2.39 -2.47 11.85
N ARG A 362 1.35 -1.69 11.56
CA ARG A 362 0.22 -1.45 12.47
C ARG A 362 -1.09 -1.90 11.81
N PRO A 363 -1.85 -2.82 12.42
CA PRO A 363 -3.15 -3.22 11.89
C PRO A 363 -4.18 -2.10 12.10
N LEU A 364 -5.19 -2.02 11.22
CA LEU A 364 -6.31 -1.11 11.41
C LEU A 364 -7.25 -1.58 12.54
N GLY A 365 -7.31 -2.90 12.77
CA GLY A 365 -8.18 -3.52 13.76
C GLY A 365 -9.55 -3.89 13.19
N GLY A 366 -10.44 -4.41 14.04
CA GLY A 366 -11.72 -4.99 13.64
C GLY A 366 -12.96 -4.27 14.15
N SER A 367 -12.84 -3.02 14.63
CA SER A 367 -14.00 -2.28 15.12
C SER A 367 -14.90 -1.78 13.98
N GLU A 368 -16.17 -1.52 14.28
CA GLU A 368 -17.11 -0.98 13.31
C GLU A 368 -16.70 0.42 12.84
N GLU A 369 -16.15 1.22 13.75
CA GLU A 369 -15.65 2.57 13.51
C GLU A 369 -14.45 2.54 12.56
N ALA A 370 -13.54 1.57 12.73
CA ALA A 370 -12.42 1.35 11.82
C ALA A 370 -12.91 1.02 10.40
N GLN A 371 -13.93 0.17 10.28
CA GLN A 371 -14.54 -0.14 8.98
C GLN A 371 -15.23 1.06 8.33
N LYS A 372 -15.97 1.85 9.10
CA LYS A 372 -16.62 3.09 8.62
C LYS A 372 -15.57 4.10 8.16
N THR A 373 -14.50 4.28 8.93
CA THR A 373 -13.38 5.17 8.60
C THR A 373 -12.69 4.74 7.31
N LEU A 374 -12.39 3.45 7.16
CA LEU A 374 -11.78 2.90 5.95
C LEU A 374 -12.59 3.22 4.68
N ARG A 375 -13.90 3.04 4.73
CA ARG A 375 -14.78 3.28 3.57
C ARG A 375 -14.97 4.76 3.25
N ALA A 376 -15.12 5.58 4.29
CA ALA A 376 -15.37 7.01 4.15
C ALA A 376 -14.12 7.80 3.74
N CYS A 377 -12.94 7.39 4.23
CA CYS A 377 -11.70 8.15 4.13
C CYS A 377 -10.57 7.37 3.43
N ALA A 378 -10.90 6.51 2.46
CA ALA A 378 -9.94 5.62 1.79
C ALA A 378 -8.70 6.37 1.23
N GLU A 379 -8.90 7.54 0.63
CA GLU A 379 -7.81 8.37 0.09
C GLU A 379 -6.84 8.83 1.18
N ALA A 380 -7.34 9.12 2.38
CA ALA A 380 -6.52 9.57 3.51
C ALA A 380 -5.54 8.46 3.95
N PHE A 381 -5.93 7.18 3.91
CA PHE A 381 -5.03 6.06 4.22
C PHE A 381 -3.81 5.96 3.28
N LEU A 382 -3.84 6.62 2.13
CA LEU A 382 -2.73 6.63 1.17
C LEU A 382 -1.76 7.80 1.38
N ALA A 383 -2.04 8.68 2.34
CA ALA A 383 -1.21 9.83 2.64
C ALA A 383 -0.23 9.61 3.81
N PRO A 384 0.93 10.30 3.81
CA PRO A 384 1.83 10.31 4.96
C PRO A 384 1.23 10.93 6.23
N SER A 385 0.54 12.07 6.11
CA SER A 385 -0.03 12.84 7.23
C SER A 385 -1.50 13.19 6.96
N ILE A 386 -2.31 13.23 8.03
CA ILE A 386 -3.77 13.36 7.93
C ILE A 386 -4.27 14.56 8.73
N ILE A 387 -5.13 15.37 8.11
CA ILE A 387 -5.93 16.40 8.78
C ILE A 387 -7.36 15.89 8.83
N VAL A 388 -7.79 15.36 9.98
CA VAL A 388 -9.20 15.03 10.18
C VAL A 388 -9.94 16.34 10.39
N CYS A 389 -10.78 16.70 9.43
CA CYS A 389 -11.63 17.87 9.48
C CYS A 389 -12.98 17.46 10.08
N GLU A 390 -13.61 18.30 10.90
CA GLU A 390 -14.92 17.99 11.45
C GLU A 390 -15.94 17.63 10.35
N GLY A 391 -16.05 18.48 9.32
CA GLY A 391 -16.89 18.19 8.17
C GLY A 391 -16.47 18.92 6.90
N LYS A 392 -17.46 19.09 6.00
CA LYS A 392 -17.25 19.65 4.66
C LYS A 392 -16.74 21.09 4.66
N THR A 393 -17.18 21.91 5.62
CA THR A 393 -16.76 23.32 5.73
C THR A 393 -15.25 23.41 5.94
N GLU A 394 -14.73 22.65 6.90
CA GLU A 394 -13.31 22.62 7.26
C GLU A 394 -12.47 22.02 6.13
N ILE A 395 -12.98 20.96 5.46
CA ILE A 395 -12.37 20.40 4.24
C ILE A 395 -12.26 21.48 3.16
N GLY A 396 -13.32 22.24 2.92
CA GLY A 396 -13.34 23.33 1.96
C GLY A 396 -12.30 24.40 2.31
N LEU A 397 -12.25 24.85 3.57
CA LEU A 397 -11.25 25.80 4.02
C LEU A 397 -9.81 25.30 3.79
N VAL A 398 -9.49 24.07 4.20
CA VAL A 398 -8.16 23.49 4.00
C VAL A 398 -7.80 23.39 2.51
N ARG A 399 -8.76 23.01 1.65
CA ARG A 399 -8.59 22.99 0.20
C ARG A 399 -8.32 24.38 -0.38
N GLY A 400 -9.07 25.38 0.06
CA GLY A 400 -8.90 26.75 -0.43
C GLY A 400 -7.56 27.33 -0.01
N LEU A 401 -7.10 27.00 1.20
CA LEU A 401 -5.77 27.35 1.66
C LEU A 401 -4.65 26.62 0.88
N ASP A 402 -4.84 25.34 0.54
CA ASP A 402 -3.92 24.59 -0.33
C ASP A 402 -3.78 25.24 -1.71
N LEU A 403 -4.91 25.62 -2.33
CA LEU A 403 -4.94 26.34 -3.60
C LEU A 403 -4.29 27.71 -3.49
N TRP A 404 -4.53 28.44 -2.40
CA TRP A 404 -3.86 29.72 -2.15
C TRP A 404 -2.33 29.58 -2.09
N LEU A 405 -1.82 28.52 -1.44
CA LEU A 405 -0.38 28.24 -1.43
C LEU A 405 0.14 28.02 -2.86
N GLN A 406 -0.59 27.25 -3.68
CA GLN A 406 -0.22 27.00 -5.09
C GLN A 406 -0.23 28.29 -5.92
N ASP A 407 -1.30 29.09 -5.83
CA ASP A 407 -1.44 30.37 -6.54
C ASP A 407 -0.32 31.36 -6.16
N SER A 408 0.18 31.27 -4.93
CA SER A 408 1.29 32.09 -4.41
C SER A 408 2.68 31.53 -4.74
N GLY A 409 2.79 30.45 -5.52
CA GLY A 409 4.05 29.78 -5.85
C GLY A 409 4.70 29.04 -4.67
N ASN A 410 3.99 28.89 -3.55
CA ASN A 410 4.45 28.11 -2.41
C ASN A 410 4.15 26.63 -2.63
N ARG A 411 4.94 25.76 -1.99
CA ARG A 411 4.61 24.34 -1.92
C ARG A 411 3.23 24.21 -1.24
N SER A 412 2.39 23.29 -1.71
CA SER A 412 1.04 23.02 -1.19
C SER A 412 1.03 22.02 -0.02
N LEU A 413 -0.10 21.86 0.68
CA LEU A 413 -0.30 20.81 1.69
C LEU A 413 -0.22 19.41 1.07
N LEU A 414 -0.88 19.19 -0.07
CA LEU A 414 -0.85 17.91 -0.78
C LEU A 414 0.57 17.52 -1.20
N SER A 415 1.35 18.46 -1.73
CA SER A 415 2.75 18.22 -2.13
C SER A 415 3.70 18.00 -0.94
N ARG A 416 3.27 18.30 0.29
CA ARG A 416 3.96 17.90 1.53
C ARG A 416 3.50 16.54 2.06
N GLY A 417 2.56 15.88 1.38
CA GLY A 417 2.00 14.60 1.82
C GLY A 417 0.99 14.74 2.96
N CYS A 418 0.33 15.89 3.08
CA CYS A 418 -0.81 16.07 3.98
C CYS A 418 -2.11 15.91 3.18
N HIS A 419 -3.01 15.04 3.65
CA HIS A 419 -4.35 14.86 3.07
C HIS A 419 -5.39 15.10 4.16
N TRP A 420 -6.55 15.64 3.79
CA TRP A 420 -7.67 15.85 4.71
C TRP A 420 -8.64 14.66 4.68
N ALA A 421 -9.21 14.33 5.84
CA ALA A 421 -10.22 13.29 5.99
C ALA A 421 -11.50 13.90 6.56
N ASP A 422 -12.66 13.41 6.12
CA ASP A 422 -13.94 13.81 6.70
C ASP A 422 -14.11 13.16 8.08
N GLY A 423 -14.46 13.96 9.08
CA GLY A 423 -14.76 13.57 10.45
C GLY A 423 -16.22 13.12 10.63
N ALA A 424 -17.09 13.45 9.67
CA ALA A 424 -18.54 13.28 9.73
C ALA A 424 -19.20 13.91 10.98
N GLY A 425 -18.67 15.04 11.44
CA GLY A 425 -19.13 15.76 12.63
C GLY A 425 -18.85 14.99 13.92
N SER A 426 -19.76 14.11 14.31
CA SER A 426 -19.72 13.44 15.62
C SER A 426 -18.63 12.38 15.77
N THR A 427 -18.10 11.82 14.67
CA THR A 427 -17.09 10.74 14.71
C THR A 427 -15.65 11.24 14.52
N MET A 428 -15.42 12.55 14.46
CA MET A 428 -14.13 13.12 14.09
C MET A 428 -12.99 12.72 15.04
N MET A 429 -13.27 12.67 16.35
CA MET A 429 -12.27 12.32 17.37
C MET A 429 -11.86 10.86 17.27
N GLU A 430 -12.83 9.96 17.08
CA GLU A 430 -12.60 8.52 16.88
C GLU A 430 -11.76 8.28 15.62
N ARG A 431 -12.11 8.94 14.50
CA ARG A 431 -11.34 8.85 13.25
C ARG A 431 -9.91 9.32 13.44
N ALA A 432 -9.70 10.44 14.13
CA ALA A 432 -8.36 10.95 14.42
C ALA A 432 -7.53 9.97 15.27
N GLN A 433 -8.15 9.33 16.28
CA GLN A 433 -7.50 8.30 17.08
C GLN A 433 -7.15 7.05 16.26
N ILE A 434 -8.03 6.62 15.35
CA ILE A 434 -7.77 5.47 14.45
C ILE A 434 -6.55 5.74 13.57
N PHE A 435 -6.47 6.91 12.92
CA PHE A 435 -5.30 7.29 12.14
C PHE A 435 -4.03 7.35 13.01
N ALA A 436 -4.10 7.97 14.19
CA ALA A 436 -2.95 8.03 15.09
C ALA A 436 -2.48 6.63 15.55
N ALA A 437 -3.41 5.73 15.90
CA ALA A 437 -3.12 4.36 16.31
C ALA A 437 -2.44 3.54 15.19
N MET A 438 -2.79 3.81 13.93
CA MET A 438 -2.13 3.24 12.74
C MET A 438 -0.78 3.92 12.39
N GLY A 439 -0.31 4.84 13.23
CA GLY A 439 0.99 5.51 13.09
C GLY A 439 1.01 6.65 12.07
N TYR A 440 -0.15 7.24 11.74
CA TYR A 440 -0.20 8.45 10.94
C TYR A 440 0.10 9.67 11.82
N ARG A 441 0.83 10.62 11.25
CA ARG A 441 0.90 11.97 11.81
C ARG A 441 -0.46 12.64 11.61
N THR A 442 -1.18 12.89 12.70
CA THR A 442 -2.60 13.26 12.63
C THR A 442 -2.87 14.60 13.33
N ALA A 443 -3.61 15.47 12.66
CA ALA A 443 -4.21 16.67 13.24
C ALA A 443 -5.73 16.57 13.17
N LEU A 444 -6.43 17.11 14.18
CA LEU A 444 -7.87 17.29 14.20
C LEU A 444 -8.16 18.78 14.05
N PHE A 445 -8.90 19.16 13.01
CA PHE A 445 -9.35 20.51 12.76
C PHE A 445 -10.87 20.58 12.92
N MET A 446 -11.31 21.25 13.97
CA MET A 446 -12.71 21.25 14.41
C MET A 446 -13.16 22.63 14.88
N ASP A 447 -14.47 22.80 14.98
CA ASP A 447 -15.03 23.98 15.61
C ASP A 447 -14.95 23.93 17.14
N SER A 448 -15.56 24.90 17.80
CA SER A 448 -15.55 24.99 19.27
C SER A 448 -16.90 25.41 19.83
N ASP A 449 -17.98 25.12 19.12
CA ASP A 449 -19.34 25.39 19.59
C ASP A 449 -19.79 24.39 20.68
N VAL A 450 -19.28 23.16 20.62
CA VAL A 450 -19.44 22.11 21.64
C VAL A 450 -18.19 22.01 22.52
N GLN A 451 -18.38 22.14 23.83
CA GLN A 451 -17.31 21.89 24.80
C GLN A 451 -17.29 20.41 25.21
N TYR A 452 -16.16 19.77 24.94
CA TYR A 452 -15.85 18.42 25.42
C TYR A 452 -15.10 18.46 26.74
N ALA A 453 -15.19 17.37 27.50
CA ALA A 453 -14.50 17.23 28.78
C ALA A 453 -12.97 17.19 28.59
N HIS A 454 -12.23 17.61 29.62
CA HIS A 454 -10.77 17.75 29.57
C HIS A 454 -10.04 16.42 29.31
N ASP A 455 -10.59 15.32 29.81
CA ASP A 455 -10.10 13.95 29.61
C ASP A 455 -10.11 13.53 28.13
N VAL A 456 -11.11 13.97 27.35
CA VAL A 456 -11.20 13.70 25.90
C VAL A 456 -10.01 14.31 25.17
N TYR A 457 -9.71 15.59 25.44
CA TYR A 457 -8.57 16.28 24.84
C TYR A 457 -7.23 15.69 25.30
N ALA A 458 -7.12 15.33 26.57
CA ALA A 458 -5.94 14.65 27.10
C ALA A 458 -5.71 13.29 26.42
N GLY A 459 -6.78 12.54 26.15
CA GLY A 459 -6.72 11.28 25.41
C GLY A 459 -6.24 11.45 23.97
N LEU A 460 -6.72 12.48 23.26
CA LEU A 460 -6.25 12.81 21.91
C LEU A 460 -4.77 13.19 21.89
N ALA A 461 -4.33 14.02 22.84
CA ALA A 461 -2.92 14.39 22.97
C ALA A 461 -2.03 13.18 23.30
N ALA A 462 -2.49 12.29 24.20
CA ALA A 462 -1.78 11.04 24.53
C ALA A 462 -1.68 10.09 23.33
N ALA A 463 -2.67 10.09 22.45
CA ALA A 463 -2.62 9.36 21.18
C ALA A 463 -1.72 10.03 20.12
N GLY A 464 -1.20 11.24 20.37
CA GLY A 464 -0.36 11.99 19.43
C GLY A 464 -1.13 12.79 18.38
N VAL A 465 -2.42 13.09 18.63
CA VAL A 465 -3.25 13.93 17.76
C VAL A 465 -3.07 15.41 18.11
N GLU A 466 -2.70 16.23 17.11
CA GLU A 466 -2.67 17.69 17.27
C GLU A 466 -4.08 18.27 17.09
N VAL A 467 -4.68 18.77 18.17
CA VAL A 467 -6.02 19.39 18.10
C VAL A 467 -5.88 20.88 17.80
N VAL A 468 -6.40 21.28 16.65
CA VAL A 468 -6.53 22.68 16.20
C VAL A 468 -8.01 23.02 16.19
N ARG A 469 -8.39 24.04 16.96
CA ARG A 469 -9.78 24.46 17.11
C ARG A 469 -9.91 25.97 17.05
N TRP A 470 -11.12 26.45 16.74
CA TRP A 470 -11.42 27.88 16.79
C TRP A 470 -11.41 28.43 18.23
N GLN A 471 -11.63 29.72 18.38
CA GLN A 471 -11.85 30.31 19.69
C GLN A 471 -13.07 29.67 20.38
N ASP A 472 -13.00 29.49 21.70
CA ASP A 472 -14.07 28.84 22.46
C ASP A 472 -15.44 29.49 22.20
N GLY A 473 -16.44 28.67 21.84
CA GLY A 473 -17.79 29.09 21.48
C GLY A 473 -17.98 29.46 20.01
N PHE A 474 -16.94 29.41 19.18
CA PHE A 474 -17.07 29.77 17.76
C PHE A 474 -17.31 28.53 16.91
N SER A 475 -18.38 28.58 16.11
CA SER A 475 -18.49 27.76 14.90
C SER A 475 -17.53 28.26 13.83
N THR A 476 -17.27 27.44 12.81
CA THR A 476 -16.42 27.83 11.67
C THR A 476 -16.93 29.08 10.95
N GLU A 477 -18.24 29.22 10.74
CA GLU A 477 -18.81 30.41 10.11
C GLU A 477 -18.66 31.65 10.99
N THR A 478 -18.79 31.49 12.31
CA THR A 478 -18.57 32.58 13.27
C THR A 478 -17.11 33.01 13.25
N ALA A 479 -16.16 32.07 13.18
CA ALA A 479 -14.73 32.37 13.05
C ALA A 479 -14.39 33.09 11.73
N ILE A 480 -15.00 32.68 10.61
CA ILE A 480 -14.87 33.36 9.31
C ILE A 480 -15.30 34.83 9.43
N PHE A 481 -16.50 35.09 9.94
CA PHE A 481 -16.99 36.47 10.09
C PHE A 481 -16.24 37.24 11.18
N ALA A 482 -15.73 36.60 12.22
CA ALA A 482 -14.90 37.27 13.22
C ALA A 482 -13.53 37.69 12.68
N GLY A 483 -12.93 36.89 11.79
CA GLY A 483 -11.59 37.11 11.26
C GLY A 483 -11.53 38.01 10.03
N VAL A 484 -12.60 38.10 9.22
CA VAL A 484 -12.57 38.85 7.96
C VAL A 484 -12.52 40.37 8.17
N PRO A 485 -11.68 41.14 7.46
CA PRO A 485 -11.72 42.59 7.51
C PRO A 485 -13.06 43.14 6.99
N ALA A 486 -13.52 44.28 7.54
CA ALA A 486 -14.78 44.91 7.12
C ALA A 486 -14.86 45.16 5.60
N ALA A 487 -13.74 45.54 4.97
CA ALA A 487 -13.64 45.76 3.52
C ALA A 487 -13.91 44.51 2.67
N ARG A 488 -13.85 43.32 3.26
CA ARG A 488 -14.00 42.02 2.60
C ARG A 488 -15.31 41.30 2.95
N ILE A 489 -16.15 41.89 3.80
CA ILE A 489 -17.51 41.39 4.07
C ILE A 489 -18.34 41.24 2.79
N PRO A 490 -18.32 42.19 1.82
CA PRO A 490 -19.06 42.03 0.57
C PRO A 490 -18.63 40.80 -0.24
N ASP A 491 -17.34 40.44 -0.20
CA ASP A 491 -16.82 39.25 -0.89
C ASP A 491 -17.40 37.97 -0.29
N LEU A 492 -17.49 37.86 1.04
CA LEU A 492 -18.15 36.72 1.72
C LEU A 492 -19.65 36.64 1.42
N LEU A 493 -20.34 37.79 1.45
CA LEU A 493 -21.78 37.83 1.17
C LEU A 493 -22.07 37.44 -0.26
N ARG A 494 -21.22 37.83 -1.22
CA ARG A 494 -21.33 37.38 -2.61
C ARG A 494 -21.22 35.86 -2.74
N ILE A 495 -20.27 35.22 -2.04
CA ILE A 495 -20.17 33.75 -2.02
C ILE A 495 -21.46 33.14 -1.42
N ALA A 496 -21.98 33.71 -0.35
CA ALA A 496 -23.24 33.24 0.26
C ALA A 496 -24.45 33.40 -0.69
N MET A 497 -24.51 34.51 -1.44
CA MET A 497 -25.56 34.79 -2.44
C MET A 497 -25.48 33.81 -3.61
N ASP A 498 -24.28 33.57 -4.14
CA ASP A 498 -24.06 32.59 -5.21
C ASP A 498 -24.55 31.20 -4.80
N TRP A 499 -24.36 30.83 -3.52
CA TRP A 499 -24.68 29.49 -3.03
C TRP A 499 -26.13 29.30 -2.57
N ARG A 500 -26.73 30.30 -1.91
CA ARG A 500 -28.06 30.17 -1.26
C ARG A 500 -29.14 31.02 -1.93
N GLY A 501 -28.76 31.88 -2.86
CA GLY A 501 -29.63 32.89 -3.45
C GLY A 501 -29.75 34.13 -2.59
N GLU A 502 -29.81 35.28 -3.25
CA GLU A 502 -29.88 36.60 -2.64
C GLU A 502 -31.05 36.75 -1.65
N ASP A 503 -32.25 36.34 -2.05
CA ASP A 503 -33.45 36.42 -1.23
C ASP A 503 -33.33 35.61 0.07
N SER A 504 -32.71 34.44 0.01
CA SER A 504 -32.51 33.57 1.18
C SER A 504 -31.56 34.20 2.19
N VAL A 505 -30.45 34.74 1.69
CA VAL A 505 -29.46 35.44 2.52
C VAL A 505 -30.09 36.68 3.15
N ASN A 506 -30.77 37.51 2.36
CA ASN A 506 -31.42 38.73 2.84
C ASN A 506 -32.50 38.44 3.90
N ALA A 507 -33.39 37.46 3.65
CA ALA A 507 -34.43 37.07 4.59
C ALA A 507 -33.84 36.59 5.93
N ARG A 508 -32.69 35.88 5.90
CA ARG A 508 -32.01 35.43 7.12
C ARG A 508 -31.42 36.60 7.91
N ILE A 509 -30.75 37.53 7.23
CA ILE A 509 -30.20 38.75 7.85
C ILE A 509 -31.32 39.56 8.51
N GLN A 510 -32.43 39.77 7.80
CA GLN A 510 -33.59 40.48 8.32
C GLN A 510 -34.18 39.77 9.55
N ARG A 511 -34.37 38.44 9.48
CA ARG A 511 -34.90 37.67 10.61
C ARG A 511 -34.02 37.78 11.86
N LEU A 512 -32.71 37.58 11.74
CA LEU A 512 -31.79 37.60 12.90
C LEU A 512 -31.55 39.00 13.44
N SER A 513 -31.66 40.04 12.59
CA SER A 513 -31.54 41.43 13.01
C SER A 513 -32.86 42.06 13.50
N ASN A 514 -33.95 41.28 13.58
CA ASN A 514 -35.30 41.80 13.83
C ASN A 514 -35.70 42.95 12.87
N ASN A 515 -35.41 42.77 11.58
CA ASN A 515 -35.59 43.72 10.47
C ASN A 515 -34.77 45.02 10.59
N ARG A 516 -33.74 45.06 11.43
CA ARG A 516 -32.86 46.23 11.56
C ARG A 516 -31.90 46.37 10.36
N TYR A 517 -31.45 45.26 9.80
CA TYR A 517 -30.47 45.24 8.71
C TYR A 517 -31.00 44.46 7.50
N SER A 518 -30.57 44.87 6.32
CA SER A 518 -30.81 44.18 5.05
C SER A 518 -29.48 43.78 4.41
N LEU A 519 -29.51 42.83 3.48
CA LEU A 519 -28.34 42.45 2.70
C LEU A 519 -27.69 43.66 2.02
N GLN A 520 -28.49 44.55 1.42
CA GLN A 520 -27.98 45.77 0.80
C GLN A 520 -27.24 46.64 1.80
N THR A 521 -27.76 46.80 3.02
CA THR A 521 -27.11 47.55 4.09
C THR A 521 -25.77 46.93 4.48
N CYS A 522 -25.70 45.60 4.57
CA CYS A 522 -24.46 44.89 4.88
C CYS A 522 -23.42 45.01 3.74
N LEU A 523 -23.85 45.15 2.48
CA LEU A 523 -22.96 45.34 1.32
C LEU A 523 -22.43 46.77 1.21
N THR A 524 -23.25 47.79 1.48
CA THR A 524 -22.89 49.20 1.22
C THR A 524 -22.45 49.98 2.44
N SER A 525 -22.85 49.56 3.64
CA SER A 525 -22.74 50.36 4.87
C SER A 525 -22.54 49.47 6.09
N PHE A 526 -21.59 48.55 5.99
CA PHE A 526 -21.27 47.62 7.07
C PHE A 526 -20.84 48.35 8.36
N THR A 527 -21.37 47.89 9.50
CA THR A 527 -20.91 48.28 10.84
C THR A 527 -20.58 47.03 11.64
N GLU A 528 -19.68 47.13 12.62
CA GLU A 528 -19.20 45.98 13.41
C GLU A 528 -20.32 45.23 14.14
N ASP A 529 -21.40 45.92 14.54
CA ASP A 529 -22.58 45.29 15.15
C ASP A 529 -23.27 44.26 14.24
N MET A 530 -23.08 44.35 12.92
CA MET A 530 -23.63 43.39 11.96
C MET A 530 -22.86 42.07 11.96
N ARG A 531 -21.59 42.05 12.39
CA ARG A 531 -20.68 40.90 12.27
C ARG A 531 -21.22 39.65 12.95
N THR A 532 -21.69 39.79 14.18
CA THR A 532 -22.25 38.67 14.96
C THR A 532 -23.51 38.10 14.30
N ILE A 533 -24.37 38.96 13.74
CA ILE A 533 -25.59 38.57 13.04
C ILE A 533 -25.25 37.80 11.75
N LEU A 534 -24.24 38.26 11.01
CA LEU A 534 -23.78 37.59 9.79
C LEU A 534 -23.14 36.23 10.11
N GLY A 535 -22.34 36.13 11.17
CA GLY A 535 -21.77 34.86 11.64
C GLY A 535 -22.85 33.84 12.01
N GLN A 536 -23.83 34.24 12.83
CA GLN A 536 -24.96 33.38 13.18
C GLN A 536 -25.82 33.03 11.94
N GLY A 537 -26.06 34.02 11.07
CA GLY A 537 -26.79 33.85 9.83
C GLY A 537 -26.14 32.85 8.88
N ALA A 538 -24.82 32.82 8.84
CA ALA A 538 -24.05 31.88 8.04
C ALA A 538 -24.15 30.44 8.56
N GLY A 539 -24.06 30.25 9.88
CA GLY A 539 -24.25 28.94 10.52
C GLY A 539 -25.67 28.40 10.31
N GLU A 540 -26.71 29.16 10.71
CA GLU A 540 -28.11 28.75 10.56
C GLU A 540 -28.56 28.66 9.09
N GLY A 541 -28.00 29.54 8.25
CA GLY A 541 -28.27 29.63 6.82
C GLY A 541 -27.53 28.60 5.99
N LYS A 542 -26.55 27.90 6.57
CA LYS A 542 -25.65 26.96 5.91
C LYS A 542 -24.93 27.60 4.70
N TRP A 543 -24.46 28.83 4.85
CA TRP A 543 -23.87 29.59 3.75
C TRP A 543 -22.59 28.94 3.22
N PHE A 544 -21.79 28.36 4.11
CA PHE A 544 -20.49 27.77 3.78
C PHE A 544 -20.37 26.28 4.15
N LYS A 545 -21.49 25.58 4.40
CA LYS A 545 -21.48 24.17 4.89
C LYS A 545 -21.13 23.09 3.85
N ASP A 546 -20.73 23.49 2.65
CA ASP A 546 -20.25 22.59 1.61
C ASP A 546 -18.81 22.95 1.21
N ILE A 547 -18.14 21.99 0.56
CA ILE A 547 -16.69 22.11 0.25
C ILE A 547 -16.42 23.33 -0.64
N GLU A 548 -17.20 23.51 -1.71
CA GLU A 548 -16.98 24.58 -2.70
C GLU A 548 -17.08 26.00 -2.10
N PRO A 549 -18.18 26.40 -1.41
CA PRO A 549 -18.25 27.75 -0.86
C PRO A 549 -17.18 28.01 0.21
N ALA A 550 -16.84 27.04 1.06
CA ALA A 550 -15.77 27.20 2.03
C ALA A 550 -14.36 27.27 1.38
N GLU A 551 -14.12 26.54 0.29
CA GLU A 551 -12.90 26.65 -0.53
C GLU A 551 -12.75 28.08 -1.09
N ARG A 552 -13.84 28.64 -1.63
CA ARG A 552 -13.88 30.02 -2.12
C ARG A 552 -13.64 31.03 -1.00
N VAL A 553 -14.18 30.83 0.20
CA VAL A 553 -13.92 31.72 1.34
C VAL A 553 -12.42 31.82 1.64
N ALA A 554 -11.72 30.70 1.71
CA ALA A 554 -10.28 30.72 1.98
C ALA A 554 -9.47 31.32 0.81
N ARG A 555 -9.79 30.93 -0.43
CA ARG A 555 -9.01 31.30 -1.64
C ARG A 555 -9.32 32.69 -2.20
N GLU A 556 -10.58 33.11 -2.21
CA GLU A 556 -11.02 34.38 -2.81
C GLU A 556 -11.07 35.53 -1.81
N VAL A 557 -11.16 35.24 -0.50
CA VAL A 557 -11.30 36.27 0.53
C VAL A 557 -10.06 36.34 1.42
N PHE A 558 -9.79 35.28 2.19
CA PHE A 558 -8.70 35.32 3.17
C PHE A 558 -7.31 35.37 2.53
N ALA A 559 -7.11 34.74 1.37
CA ALA A 559 -5.85 34.82 0.63
C ALA A 559 -5.39 36.27 0.35
N PHE A 560 -6.32 37.17 0.05
CA PHE A 560 -6.04 38.57 -0.27
C PHE A 560 -6.12 39.52 0.93
N ALA A 561 -6.51 38.99 2.10
CA ALA A 561 -6.81 39.76 3.30
C ALA A 561 -6.06 39.23 4.53
N TRP A 562 -5.15 38.28 4.35
CA TRP A 562 -4.52 37.55 5.45
C TRP A 562 -3.81 38.46 6.47
N SER A 563 -3.07 39.46 6.00
CA SER A 563 -2.35 40.42 6.86
C SER A 563 -3.27 41.24 7.76
N ASP A 564 -4.48 41.52 7.29
CA ASP A 564 -5.44 42.41 7.94
C ASP A 564 -6.51 41.61 8.70
N SER A 565 -6.49 40.28 8.58
CA SER A 565 -7.47 39.38 9.17
C SER A 565 -7.23 39.17 10.67
N GLY A 566 -8.32 39.12 11.42
CA GLY A 566 -8.30 38.96 12.87
C GLY A 566 -7.74 37.61 13.35
N ALA A 567 -7.09 37.63 14.52
CA ALA A 567 -6.47 36.47 15.16
C ALA A 567 -7.44 35.30 15.41
N ALA A 568 -8.74 35.58 15.55
CA ALA A 568 -9.79 34.57 15.74
C ALA A 568 -9.83 33.53 14.61
N PHE A 569 -9.45 33.93 13.38
CA PHE A 569 -9.32 33.02 12.24
C PHE A 569 -7.87 32.67 11.94
N THR A 570 -6.97 33.66 11.94
CA THR A 570 -5.60 33.46 11.47
C THR A 570 -4.75 32.60 12.39
N ALA A 571 -4.97 32.63 13.72
CA ALA A 571 -4.15 31.88 14.66
C ALA A 571 -4.34 30.35 14.57
N PRO A 572 -5.59 29.80 14.57
CA PRO A 572 -5.79 28.35 14.36
C PRO A 572 -5.30 27.88 12.99
N VAL A 573 -5.59 28.64 11.93
CA VAL A 573 -5.11 28.31 10.58
C VAL A 573 -3.59 28.32 10.51
N ALA A 574 -2.92 29.28 11.15
CA ALA A 574 -1.46 29.31 11.24
C ALA A 574 -0.87 28.12 11.99
N ARG A 575 -1.51 27.70 13.08
CA ARG A 575 -1.10 26.49 13.81
C ARG A 575 -1.24 25.25 12.93
N LEU A 576 -2.35 25.10 12.21
CA LEU A 576 -2.56 23.98 11.28
C LEU A 576 -1.51 23.97 10.16
N MET A 577 -1.22 25.13 9.58
CA MET A 577 -0.23 25.29 8.52
C MET A 577 1.19 25.03 9.01
N GLN A 578 1.55 25.49 10.20
CA GLN A 578 2.84 25.21 10.83
C GLN A 578 2.97 23.72 11.10
N TRP A 579 1.92 23.07 11.63
CA TRP A 579 1.88 21.63 11.79
C TRP A 579 2.08 20.94 10.44
N ALA A 580 1.39 21.34 9.38
CA ALA A 580 1.58 20.75 8.06
C ALA A 580 2.98 21.02 7.44
N GLY A 581 3.83 21.82 8.09
CA GLY A 581 5.13 22.25 7.58
C GLY A 581 5.02 23.26 6.42
N ALA A 582 3.85 23.89 6.29
CA ALA A 582 3.56 24.88 5.26
C ALA A 582 4.18 26.24 5.56
N TRP A 583 4.16 26.66 6.84
CA TRP A 583 4.71 27.94 7.29
C TRP A 583 5.84 27.74 8.29
N ALA A 584 6.96 28.43 8.06
CA ALA A 584 8.20 28.30 8.85
C ALA A 584 8.41 29.42 9.89
N VAL A 585 7.56 30.45 9.91
CA VAL A 585 7.69 31.60 10.82
C VAL A 585 6.62 31.49 11.90
N PRO A 586 6.97 31.54 13.20
CA PRO A 586 5.97 31.69 14.26
C PRO A 586 5.25 33.03 14.08
N VAL A 587 3.93 33.00 13.94
CA VAL A 587 3.11 34.20 14.13
C VAL A 587 3.39 34.68 15.56
N ALA A 588 3.81 35.94 15.70
CA ALA A 588 4.34 36.49 16.95
C ALA A 588 3.44 36.18 18.16
N PRO A 589 4.01 35.85 19.33
CA PRO A 589 3.22 35.64 20.53
C PRO A 589 2.44 36.92 20.86
N VAL A 590 1.18 36.73 21.26
CA VAL A 590 0.31 37.75 21.84
C VAL A 590 1.12 38.55 22.86
N GLN A 591 1.25 39.87 22.63
CA GLN A 591 1.81 40.77 23.63
C GLN A 591 0.94 40.69 24.88
N THR A 592 1.43 40.00 25.91
CA THR A 592 0.97 40.17 27.27
C THR A 592 1.11 41.65 27.61
N ALA A 593 -0.02 42.31 27.83
CA ALA A 593 -0.04 43.66 28.33
C ALA A 593 0.77 43.71 29.63
N LEU A 594 1.90 44.41 29.57
CA LEU A 594 2.60 44.91 30.74
C LEU A 594 1.64 45.84 31.47
N ILE A 595 1.08 45.36 32.57
CA ILE A 595 0.52 46.22 33.61
C ILE A 595 1.71 46.98 34.21
N ALA A 596 1.83 48.25 33.83
CA ALA A 596 2.62 49.24 34.52
C ALA A 596 1.73 50.48 34.68
N GLY A 597 1.32 50.76 35.92
CA GLY A 597 0.45 51.86 36.32
C GLY A 597 -0.51 51.44 37.42
#